data_AF-A0A918RQ89-F1
#
_entry.id   AF-A0A918RQ89-F1
#
_cell.length_a   1.000
_cell.length_b   1.000
_cell.length_c   1.000
_cell.angle_alpha   90.00
_cell.angle_beta   90.00
_cell.angle_gamma   90.00
#
_symmetry.space_group_name_H-M   'P 1'
#
loop_
_entity.id
_entity.type
_entity.pdbx_description
1 polymer ?
#
loop_
_entity_poly.entity_id
_entity_poly.type
_entity_poly.pdbx_seq_one_letter_code
_entity_poly.pdbx_strand_id
1 'polypeptide(L)'
;MGGVNMQNLVTKRGQSSGFTMVELLVGLVLSMFIVAVTITYMTTSSRTFRVQTNESMIQENARFALEVLTQNFRLAGLNASNNFSNELAVVWSDAKCPAGEAGLADGAIGTVVCTKDGANDATDNNSDRIAIDYMVDASKSSSAVSVFGCNSHQITVPAGDELRLASVFWSGDLDGDGVRSLYCQTYNLQTEQAEGLALPLVDGVDRLQFQYGVDSDNDGVIERYQSFTNMGAANAGDVRAIRVAMLLNGGASPDQNFDSEQQVNRSYNLLDAPASAFNDRELRQVYSTTVLIPNTLNKVGT
;
A
#
# COMPACT_ATOMS: atom_id res chain seq x y z
N MET A 1 82.60 70.88 -1.18
CA MET A 1 81.90 70.80 -2.47
C MET A 1 81.50 69.36 -2.72
N GLY A 2 80.22 69.09 -2.96
CA GLY A 2 79.69 67.74 -3.23
C GLY A 2 78.33 67.54 -2.58
N GLY A 3 77.33 68.30 -3.03
CA GLY A 3 75.95 68.18 -2.55
C GLY A 3 75.32 66.86 -2.98
N VAL A 4 74.69 66.15 -2.04
CA VAL A 4 73.91 64.95 -2.34
C VAL A 4 72.48 65.38 -2.67
N ASN A 5 72.07 65.00 -3.87
CA ASN A 5 70.85 65.38 -4.56
C ASN A 5 69.67 64.57 -3.99
N MET A 6 68.69 65.24 -3.40
CA MET A 6 67.50 64.63 -2.81
C MET A 6 66.46 64.41 -3.92
N GLN A 7 66.49 63.23 -4.55
CA GLN A 7 65.47 62.87 -5.55
C GLN A 7 64.17 62.45 -4.85
N ASN A 8 63.14 63.25 -5.07
CA ASN A 8 61.77 63.01 -4.64
C ASN A 8 61.25 61.65 -5.19
N LEU A 9 60.96 60.71 -4.29
CA LEU A 9 60.11 59.57 -4.56
C LEU A 9 58.64 60.04 -4.63
N VAL A 10 58.22 60.51 -5.81
CA VAL A 10 56.81 60.76 -6.09
C VAL A 10 56.12 59.40 -6.20
N THR A 11 55.43 58.99 -5.13
CA THR A 11 54.51 57.86 -5.15
C THR A 11 53.35 58.20 -6.09
N LYS A 12 53.24 57.48 -7.21
CA LYS A 12 52.09 57.53 -8.12
C LYS A 12 50.86 57.07 -7.33
N ARG A 13 50.12 58.02 -6.75
CA ARG A 13 48.84 57.74 -6.09
C ARG A 13 47.87 57.33 -7.21
N GLY A 14 47.56 56.04 -7.29
CA GLY A 14 46.56 55.54 -8.24
C GLY A 14 45.27 56.31 -8.02
N GLN A 15 44.78 57.00 -9.05
CA GLN A 15 43.51 57.69 -9.00
C GLN A 15 42.42 56.63 -8.78
N SER A 16 41.70 56.74 -7.67
CA SER A 16 40.49 55.95 -7.44
C SER A 16 39.41 56.46 -8.39
N SER A 17 39.18 55.74 -9.49
CA SER A 17 37.99 55.96 -10.32
C SER A 17 36.77 55.63 -9.47
N GLY A 18 35.99 56.65 -9.10
CA GLY A 18 34.70 56.45 -8.48
C GLY A 18 33.74 55.75 -9.45
N PHE A 19 32.94 54.82 -8.95
CA PHE A 19 31.93 54.13 -9.76
C PHE A 19 30.87 55.12 -10.26
N THR A 20 30.41 54.93 -11.49
CA THR A 20 29.29 55.71 -12.00
C THR A 20 27.98 55.16 -11.42
N MET A 21 26.98 56.02 -11.17
CA MET A 21 25.63 55.60 -10.73
C MET A 21 25.04 54.52 -11.64
N VAL A 22 25.34 54.57 -12.95
CA VAL A 22 24.87 53.60 -13.95
C VAL A 22 25.51 52.24 -13.72
N GLU A 23 26.80 52.18 -13.38
CA GLU A 23 27.53 50.93 -13.13
C GLU A 23 26.98 50.20 -11.89
N LEU A 24 26.62 50.96 -10.85
CA LEU A 24 25.94 50.43 -9.66
C LEU A 24 24.54 49.89 -9.97
N LEU A 25 23.76 50.61 -10.80
CA LEU A 25 22.44 50.15 -11.23
C LEU A 25 22.52 48.89 -12.09
N VAL A 26 23.46 48.83 -13.03
CA VAL A 26 23.69 47.65 -13.87
C VAL A 26 24.14 46.46 -13.02
N GLY A 27 25.07 46.67 -12.07
CA GLY A 27 25.53 45.61 -11.17
C GLY A 27 24.42 45.05 -10.28
N LEU A 28 23.53 45.91 -9.78
CA LEU A 28 22.39 45.48 -8.96
C LEU A 28 21.38 44.68 -9.80
N VAL A 29 21.04 45.15 -11.00
CA VAL A 29 20.11 44.47 -11.91
C VAL A 29 20.65 43.09 -12.31
N LEU A 30 21.95 42.98 -12.63
CA LEU A 30 22.57 41.70 -12.97
C LEU A 30 22.59 40.74 -11.77
N SER A 31 22.88 41.23 -10.57
CA SER A 31 22.86 40.41 -9.34
C SER A 31 21.46 39.90 -9.03
N MET A 32 20.44 40.75 -9.15
CA MET A 32 19.04 40.38 -8.95
C MET A 32 18.59 39.32 -9.96
N PHE A 33 19.01 39.45 -11.22
CA PHE A 33 18.69 38.48 -12.27
C PHE A 33 19.30 37.10 -11.96
N ILE A 34 20.57 37.04 -11.57
CA ILE A 34 21.24 35.78 -11.22
C ILE A 34 20.56 35.12 -10.02
N VAL A 35 20.23 35.88 -8.97
CA VAL A 35 19.54 35.35 -7.78
C VAL A 35 18.15 34.81 -8.14
N ALA A 36 17.40 35.49 -9.01
CA ALA A 36 16.10 34.99 -9.46
C ALA A 36 16.22 33.65 -10.20
N VAL A 37 17.24 33.51 -11.06
CA VAL A 37 17.54 32.26 -11.78
C VAL A 37 17.95 31.14 -10.83
N THR A 38 18.81 31.42 -9.84
CA THR A 38 19.25 30.38 -8.89
C THR A 38 18.12 29.93 -7.97
N ILE A 39 17.25 30.83 -7.52
CA ILE A 39 16.06 30.49 -6.72
C ILE A 39 15.11 29.59 -7.53
N THR A 40 14.81 29.96 -8.78
CA THR A 40 13.93 29.16 -9.64
C THR A 40 14.53 27.80 -9.98
N TYR A 41 15.84 27.73 -10.21
CA TYR A 41 16.55 26.47 -10.40
C TYR A 41 16.49 25.58 -9.16
N MET A 42 16.82 26.12 -7.97
CA MET A 42 16.82 25.35 -6.73
C MET A 42 15.43 24.85 -6.37
N THR A 43 14.39 25.67 -6.55
CA THR A 43 13.00 25.24 -6.31
C THR A 43 12.56 24.15 -7.27
N THR A 44 12.94 24.23 -8.55
CA THR A 44 12.67 23.19 -9.55
C THR A 44 13.43 21.90 -9.23
N SER A 45 14.70 22.01 -8.82
CA SER A 45 15.54 20.87 -8.43
C SER A 45 14.96 20.15 -7.21
N SER A 46 14.56 20.88 -6.17
CA SER A 46 13.94 20.31 -4.97
C SER A 46 12.61 19.63 -5.29
N ARG A 47 11.79 20.21 -6.18
CA ARG A 47 10.55 19.58 -6.66
C ARG A 47 10.83 18.27 -7.39
N THR A 48 11.80 18.28 -8.29
CA THR A 48 12.21 17.08 -9.06
C THR A 48 12.70 15.97 -8.14
N PHE A 49 13.51 16.31 -7.14
CA PHE A 49 14.01 15.35 -6.16
C PHE A 49 12.88 14.73 -5.34
N ARG A 50 11.90 15.53 -4.87
CA ARG A 50 10.71 15.00 -4.16
C ARG A 50 9.92 14.03 -5.03
N VAL A 51 9.70 14.34 -6.30
CA VAL A 51 8.99 13.45 -7.24
C VAL A 51 9.76 12.14 -7.42
N GLN A 52 11.07 12.20 -7.64
CA GLN A 52 11.89 11.02 -7.82
C GLN A 52 11.93 10.12 -6.58
N THR A 53 12.05 10.70 -5.39
CA THR A 53 12.00 9.95 -4.13
C THR A 53 10.62 9.33 -3.91
N ASN A 54 9.55 10.08 -4.16
CA ASN A 54 8.18 9.59 -4.01
C ASN A 54 7.89 8.42 -4.98
N GLU A 55 8.30 8.53 -6.24
CA GLU A 55 8.19 7.43 -7.20
C GLU A 55 8.99 6.19 -6.78
N SER A 56 10.18 6.38 -6.21
CA SER A 56 11.00 5.28 -5.71
C SER A 56 10.34 4.59 -4.51
N MET A 57 9.77 5.35 -3.58
CA MET A 57 9.01 4.84 -2.43
C MET A 57 7.76 4.08 -2.89
N ILE A 58 7.01 4.63 -3.85
CA ILE A 58 5.84 3.94 -4.43
C ILE A 58 6.23 2.58 -5.01
N GLN A 59 7.33 2.51 -5.78
CA GLN A 59 7.79 1.27 -6.38
C GLN A 59 8.24 0.25 -5.33
N GLU A 60 8.93 0.69 -4.28
CA GLU A 60 9.37 -0.17 -3.17
C GLU A 60 8.18 -0.69 -2.37
N ASN A 61 7.25 0.20 -1.99
CA ASN A 61 6.03 -0.14 -1.27
C ASN A 61 5.15 -1.10 -2.10
N ALA A 62 5.02 -0.86 -3.40
CA ALA A 62 4.30 -1.76 -4.31
C ALA A 62 4.91 -3.16 -4.30
N ARG A 63 6.24 -3.24 -4.43
CA ARG A 63 6.96 -4.52 -4.42
C ARG A 63 6.76 -5.27 -3.11
N PHE A 64 6.87 -4.57 -1.98
CA PHE A 64 6.72 -5.18 -0.66
C PHE A 64 5.28 -5.64 -0.41
N ALA A 65 4.28 -4.81 -0.74
CA ALA A 65 2.87 -5.16 -0.60
C ALA A 65 2.49 -6.38 -1.46
N LEU A 66 2.94 -6.41 -2.72
CA LEU A 66 2.68 -7.54 -3.62
C LEU A 66 3.35 -8.84 -3.13
N GLU A 67 4.57 -8.76 -2.58
CA GLU A 67 5.27 -9.93 -2.04
C GLU A 67 4.50 -10.51 -0.85
N VAL A 68 4.15 -9.68 0.14
CA VAL A 68 3.43 -10.13 1.34
C VAL A 68 2.05 -10.70 0.99
N LEU A 69 1.29 -10.03 0.11
CA LEU A 69 0.00 -10.53 -0.34
C LEU A 69 0.14 -11.86 -1.09
N THR A 70 1.11 -11.96 -2.00
CA THR A 70 1.35 -13.20 -2.77
C THR A 70 1.72 -14.35 -1.85
N GLN A 71 2.59 -14.12 -0.85
CA GLN A 71 2.98 -15.14 0.11
C GLN A 71 1.77 -15.66 0.90
N ASN A 72 0.88 -14.77 1.35
CA ASN A 72 -0.31 -15.16 2.10
C ASN A 72 -1.38 -15.80 1.20
N PHE A 73 -1.58 -15.31 -0.03
CA PHE A 73 -2.53 -15.90 -0.98
C PHE A 73 -2.16 -17.33 -1.36
N ARG A 74 -0.87 -17.69 -1.34
CA ARG A 74 -0.45 -19.07 -1.57
C ARG A 74 -0.81 -20.03 -0.42
N LEU A 75 -1.15 -19.50 0.76
CA LEU A 75 -1.69 -20.29 1.88
C LEU A 75 -3.22 -20.47 1.78
N ALA A 76 -3.89 -19.73 0.89
CA ALA A 76 -5.34 -19.82 0.74
C ALA A 76 -5.79 -21.23 0.39
N GLY A 77 -6.87 -21.69 1.03
CA GLY A 77 -7.40 -23.05 0.87
C GLY A 77 -6.44 -24.14 1.36
N LEU A 78 -5.38 -23.82 2.10
CA LEU A 78 -4.48 -24.83 2.66
C LEU A 78 -5.24 -25.64 3.72
N ASN A 79 -5.52 -26.89 3.39
CA ASN A 79 -6.06 -27.87 4.33
C ASN A 79 -4.99 -28.93 4.62
N ALA A 80 -4.17 -28.68 5.64
CA ALA A 80 -3.13 -29.63 6.06
C ALA A 80 -3.71 -30.86 6.80
N SER A 81 -4.97 -30.80 7.23
CA SER A 81 -5.65 -31.88 7.91
C SER A 81 -6.09 -32.95 6.92
N ASN A 82 -5.85 -34.21 7.29
CA ASN A 82 -6.34 -35.38 6.57
C ASN A 82 -7.70 -35.88 7.08
N ASN A 83 -8.36 -35.13 7.98
CA ASN A 83 -9.60 -35.51 8.65
C ASN A 83 -10.85 -34.90 8.00
N PHE A 84 -10.71 -33.90 7.13
CA PHE A 84 -11.87 -33.31 6.44
C PHE A 84 -12.15 -34.01 5.12
N SER A 85 -13.35 -34.54 4.99
CA SER A 85 -13.98 -34.85 3.70
C SER A 85 -14.45 -33.60 2.95
N ASN A 86 -14.23 -32.40 3.51
CA ASN A 86 -14.65 -31.13 2.94
C ASN A 86 -13.43 -30.27 2.58
N GLU A 87 -13.46 -29.78 1.36
CA GLU A 87 -12.52 -28.80 0.85
C GLU A 87 -12.68 -27.46 1.58
N LEU A 88 -11.56 -26.79 1.86
CA LEU A 88 -11.58 -25.44 2.43
C LEU A 88 -11.72 -24.41 1.30
N ALA A 89 -12.58 -23.41 1.49
CA ALA A 89 -12.69 -22.30 0.55
C ALA A 89 -11.37 -21.49 0.50
N VAL A 90 -11.11 -20.81 -0.62
CA VAL A 90 -9.93 -19.93 -0.77
C VAL A 90 -10.10 -18.67 0.09
N VAL A 91 -11.31 -18.13 0.07
CA VAL A 91 -11.68 -16.95 0.85
C VAL A 91 -12.72 -17.31 1.87
N TRP A 92 -12.59 -16.73 3.06
CA TRP A 92 -13.61 -16.82 4.08
C TRP A 92 -14.81 -15.97 3.65
N SER A 93 -15.89 -16.65 3.29
CA SER A 93 -17.10 -16.04 2.73
C SER A 93 -18.30 -16.07 3.68
N ASP A 94 -18.16 -16.67 4.86
CA ASP A 94 -19.15 -16.53 5.93
C ASP A 94 -19.22 -15.05 6.32
N ALA A 95 -20.46 -14.54 6.34
CA ALA A 95 -20.76 -13.11 6.17
C ALA A 95 -20.22 -12.18 7.27
N LYS A 96 -19.48 -12.68 8.25
CA LYS A 96 -19.04 -11.94 9.43
C LYS A 96 -17.61 -12.28 9.77
N CYS A 97 -16.79 -11.25 9.93
CA CYS A 97 -15.55 -11.40 10.65
C CYS A 97 -15.83 -11.71 12.11
N PRO A 98 -14.96 -12.51 12.72
CA PRO A 98 -15.02 -12.71 14.14
C PRO A 98 -14.76 -11.45 14.96
N ALA A 99 -15.12 -11.48 16.24
CA ALA A 99 -15.08 -10.29 17.07
C ALA A 99 -13.65 -9.78 17.34
N GLY A 100 -13.50 -8.46 17.49
CA GLY A 100 -12.23 -7.81 17.84
C GLY A 100 -11.48 -7.14 16.69
N GLU A 101 -12.15 -6.84 15.57
CA GLU A 101 -11.52 -6.14 14.45
C GLU A 101 -11.21 -4.67 14.79
N ALA A 102 -9.94 -4.26 14.65
CA ALA A 102 -9.54 -2.87 14.82
C ALA A 102 -9.69 -2.10 13.49
N GLY A 103 -10.26 -0.90 13.54
CA GLY A 103 -10.13 0.07 12.44
C GLY A 103 -11.04 -0.10 11.24
N LEU A 104 -12.12 -0.87 11.37
CA LEU A 104 -13.11 -1.01 10.31
C LEU A 104 -14.26 -0.05 10.62
N ALA A 105 -14.44 0.93 9.76
CA ALA A 105 -15.48 1.96 9.90
C ALA A 105 -16.91 1.40 9.72
N ASP A 106 -17.03 0.11 9.42
CA ASP A 106 -18.27 -0.60 9.20
C ASP A 106 -18.83 -1.06 10.55
N GLY A 107 -20.03 -0.59 10.90
CA GLY A 107 -20.57 -0.67 12.25
C GLY A 107 -20.64 -2.07 12.86
N ALA A 108 -20.64 -2.09 14.20
CA ALA A 108 -20.86 -3.22 15.12
C ALA A 108 -20.11 -4.55 14.82
N ILE A 109 -19.36 -5.00 15.82
CA ILE A 109 -18.73 -6.31 15.88
C ILE A 109 -19.76 -7.41 15.53
N GLY A 110 -19.48 -8.20 14.48
CA GLY A 110 -20.37 -9.25 13.99
C GLY A 110 -21.40 -8.81 12.92
N THR A 111 -21.28 -7.63 12.31
CA THR A 111 -21.97 -7.30 11.04
C THR A 111 -21.01 -7.04 9.88
N VAL A 112 -19.72 -7.00 10.17
CA VAL A 112 -18.64 -6.68 9.23
C VAL A 112 -18.26 -7.92 8.42
N VAL A 113 -18.37 -7.86 7.09
CA VAL A 113 -18.00 -8.99 6.22
C VAL A 113 -16.48 -9.04 6.02
N CYS A 114 -15.90 -10.24 6.15
CA CYS A 114 -14.45 -10.46 6.10
C CYS A 114 -13.85 -10.42 4.70
N THR A 115 -14.60 -10.91 3.73
CA THR A 115 -14.31 -10.68 2.33
C THR A 115 -15.41 -9.78 1.80
N LYS A 116 -15.05 -8.57 1.38
CA LYS A 116 -16.01 -7.63 0.79
C LYS A 116 -15.44 -6.95 -0.44
N ASP A 117 -16.33 -6.73 -1.38
CA ASP A 117 -16.15 -5.80 -2.47
C ASP A 117 -16.59 -4.43 -1.96
N GLY A 118 -15.66 -3.47 -1.94
CA GLY A 118 -15.84 -2.14 -1.41
C GLY A 118 -16.64 -1.21 -2.33
N ALA A 119 -17.11 -1.69 -3.48
CA ALA A 119 -17.87 -0.88 -4.41
C ALA A 119 -19.04 -0.15 -3.72
N ASN A 120 -18.95 1.20 -3.71
CA ASN A 120 -19.90 2.14 -3.10
C ASN A 120 -19.84 2.29 -1.57
N ASP A 121 -18.79 1.79 -0.91
CA ASP A 121 -18.52 2.07 0.51
C ASP A 121 -17.56 3.25 0.67
N ALA A 122 -18.12 4.45 0.85
CA ALA A 122 -17.35 5.66 1.04
C ALA A 122 -16.55 5.70 2.36
N THR A 123 -16.85 4.83 3.33
CA THR A 123 -16.15 4.81 4.63
C THR A 123 -14.76 4.16 4.53
N ASP A 124 -14.60 3.21 3.62
CA ASP A 124 -13.34 2.50 3.35
C ASP A 124 -12.68 2.93 2.02
N ASN A 125 -12.99 4.14 1.52
CA ASN A 125 -12.47 4.67 0.25
C ASN A 125 -12.77 3.78 -0.98
N ASN A 126 -13.91 3.10 -0.97
CA ASN A 126 -14.28 2.03 -1.92
C ASN A 126 -13.21 0.93 -2.03
N SER A 127 -12.46 0.66 -0.96
CA SER A 127 -11.43 -0.39 -0.95
C SER A 127 -12.06 -1.74 -0.63
N ASP A 128 -11.56 -2.77 -1.29
CA ASP A 128 -11.93 -4.15 -1.01
C ASP A 128 -11.19 -4.67 0.22
N ARG A 129 -11.75 -5.75 0.77
CA ARG A 129 -11.17 -6.55 1.84
C ARG A 129 -11.20 -8.01 1.43
N ILE A 130 -10.16 -8.73 1.82
CA ILE A 130 -10.08 -10.17 1.57
C ILE A 130 -9.67 -10.90 2.83
N ALA A 131 -10.38 -11.98 3.13
CA ALA A 131 -10.05 -12.90 4.21
C ALA A 131 -9.59 -14.23 3.61
N ILE A 132 -8.31 -14.53 3.79
CA ILE A 132 -7.67 -15.75 3.29
C ILE A 132 -7.83 -16.86 4.32
N ASP A 133 -8.54 -17.92 3.94
CA ASP A 133 -8.88 -19.04 4.81
C ASP A 133 -7.84 -20.16 4.68
N TYR A 134 -7.35 -20.65 5.81
CA TYR A 134 -6.37 -21.74 5.89
C TYR A 134 -6.47 -22.49 7.21
N MET A 135 -5.97 -23.72 7.23
CA MET A 135 -5.94 -24.56 8.41
C MET A 135 -4.51 -24.90 8.83
N VAL A 136 -4.32 -24.97 10.14
CA VAL A 136 -3.10 -25.44 10.79
C VAL A 136 -3.42 -26.74 11.49
N ASP A 137 -2.71 -27.80 11.13
CA ASP A 137 -2.91 -29.14 11.68
C ASP A 137 -1.82 -29.48 12.71
N ALA A 138 -2.23 -29.72 13.96
CA ALA A 138 -1.41 -30.30 15.01
C ALA A 138 -2.01 -31.63 15.53
N SER A 139 -3.01 -32.21 14.84
CA SER A 139 -3.73 -33.42 15.26
C SER A 139 -2.83 -34.64 15.38
N LYS A 140 -1.79 -34.71 14.55
CA LYS A 140 -0.79 -35.78 14.55
C LYS A 140 0.51 -35.40 15.26
N SER A 141 0.59 -34.20 15.81
CA SER A 141 1.77 -33.74 16.52
C SER A 141 1.73 -34.20 17.98
N SER A 142 2.85 -34.70 18.49
CA SER A 142 3.01 -35.02 19.92
C SER A 142 3.33 -33.78 20.78
N SER A 143 3.39 -32.60 20.17
CA SER A 143 3.71 -31.33 20.82
C SER A 143 2.93 -30.19 20.17
N ALA A 144 2.70 -29.11 20.92
CA ALA A 144 2.03 -27.94 20.37
C ALA A 144 2.82 -27.38 19.18
N VAL A 145 2.10 -26.91 18.16
CA VAL A 145 2.67 -26.29 16.96
C VAL A 145 2.43 -24.79 17.05
N SER A 146 3.49 -24.00 16.94
CA SER A 146 3.40 -22.55 16.87
C SER A 146 3.49 -22.08 15.42
N VAL A 147 2.55 -21.23 15.03
CA VAL A 147 2.57 -20.52 13.74
C VAL A 147 2.53 -19.02 13.99
N PHE A 148 2.90 -18.24 12.98
CA PHE A 148 2.76 -16.80 13.00
C PHE A 148 1.63 -16.39 12.07
N GLY A 149 0.72 -15.56 12.58
CA GLY A 149 -0.26 -14.87 11.76
C GLY A 149 0.39 -13.82 10.86
N CYS A 150 -0.38 -13.27 9.93
CA CYS A 150 0.09 -12.20 9.04
C CYS A 150 0.49 -10.90 9.79
N ASN A 151 -0.02 -10.72 11.01
CA ASN A 151 0.35 -9.64 11.94
C ASN A 151 1.52 -10.01 12.86
N SER A 152 2.26 -11.07 12.55
CA SER A 152 3.36 -11.62 13.37
C SER A 152 2.98 -12.02 14.80
N HIS A 153 1.68 -12.17 15.09
CA HIS A 153 1.23 -12.73 16.36
C HIS A 153 1.47 -14.23 16.38
N GLN A 154 2.07 -14.75 17.45
CA GLN A 154 2.31 -16.18 17.59
C GLN A 154 1.02 -16.87 18.06
N ILE A 155 0.52 -17.81 17.24
CA ILE A 155 -0.65 -18.62 17.54
C ILE A 155 -0.16 -20.03 17.86
N THR A 156 -0.58 -20.57 19.00
CA THR A 156 -0.15 -21.90 19.46
C THR A 156 -1.31 -22.87 19.36
N VAL A 157 -1.18 -23.88 18.49
CA VAL A 157 -2.15 -24.96 18.34
C VAL A 157 -1.75 -26.12 19.26
N PRO A 158 -2.60 -26.54 20.20
CA PRO A 158 -2.30 -27.67 21.08
C PRO A 158 -2.05 -28.98 20.31
N ALA A 159 -1.30 -29.88 20.92
CA ALA A 159 -1.08 -31.22 20.37
C ALA A 159 -2.41 -31.99 20.30
N GLY A 160 -2.72 -32.57 19.14
CA GLY A 160 -3.98 -33.30 18.93
C GLY A 160 -5.12 -32.44 18.37
N ASP A 161 -4.93 -31.13 18.22
CA ASP A 161 -5.95 -30.21 17.72
C ASP A 161 -5.65 -29.68 16.31
N GLU A 162 -6.67 -29.12 15.67
CA GLU A 162 -6.59 -28.41 14.40
C GLU A 162 -7.21 -27.02 14.57
N LEU A 163 -6.59 -26.02 13.95
CA LEU A 163 -7.02 -24.64 14.04
C LEU A 163 -7.32 -24.06 12.65
N ARG A 164 -8.52 -23.52 12.47
CA ARG A 164 -8.91 -22.79 11.25
C ARG A 164 -8.72 -21.30 11.46
N LEU A 165 -7.93 -20.69 10.59
CA LEU A 165 -7.53 -19.30 10.67
C LEU A 165 -7.91 -18.54 9.40
N ALA A 166 -8.18 -17.25 9.56
CA ALA A 166 -8.31 -16.32 8.44
C ALA A 166 -7.31 -15.17 8.57
N SER A 167 -6.50 -14.93 7.54
CA SER A 167 -5.69 -13.71 7.44
C SER A 167 -6.45 -12.67 6.63
N VAL A 168 -6.81 -11.56 7.26
CA VAL A 168 -7.65 -10.51 6.68
C VAL A 168 -6.78 -9.32 6.29
N PHE A 169 -6.91 -8.86 5.05
CA PHE A 169 -6.16 -7.73 4.49
C PHE A 169 -7.11 -6.62 4.06
N TRP A 170 -6.79 -5.38 4.44
CA TRP A 170 -7.54 -4.17 4.06
C TRP A 170 -6.63 -2.95 3.99
N SER A 171 -7.10 -1.89 3.32
CA SER A 171 -6.50 -0.56 3.40
C SER A 171 -7.23 0.24 4.48
N GLY A 172 -6.49 0.87 5.39
CA GLY A 172 -7.05 1.69 6.48
C GLY A 172 -6.08 2.75 6.96
N ASP A 173 -6.57 3.70 7.76
CA ASP A 173 -5.78 4.71 8.48
C ASP A 173 -6.18 4.59 9.96
N LEU A 174 -5.51 3.70 10.69
CA LEU A 174 -5.86 3.36 12.07
C LEU A 174 -5.16 4.24 13.10
N ASP A 175 -4.04 4.84 12.72
CA ASP A 175 -3.26 5.76 13.55
C ASP A 175 -3.68 7.23 13.37
N GLY A 176 -4.48 7.54 12.35
CA GLY A 176 -5.09 8.84 12.14
C GLY A 176 -4.13 9.89 11.62
N ASP A 177 -3.06 9.47 10.93
CA ASP A 177 -2.01 10.36 10.40
C ASP A 177 -2.33 10.89 8.99
N GLY A 178 -3.43 10.41 8.39
CA GLY A 178 -3.89 10.77 7.05
C GLY A 178 -3.26 9.93 5.94
N VAL A 179 -2.42 8.95 6.26
CA VAL A 179 -1.82 7.99 5.34
C VAL A 179 -2.51 6.65 5.51
N ARG A 180 -3.01 6.08 4.41
CA ARG A 180 -3.59 4.74 4.43
C ARG A 180 -2.51 3.69 4.27
N SER A 181 -2.58 2.62 5.05
CA SER A 181 -1.67 1.49 4.99
C SER A 181 -2.41 0.19 4.70
N LEU A 182 -1.71 -0.77 4.09
CA LEU A 182 -2.16 -2.15 4.01
C LEU A 182 -2.01 -2.78 5.39
N TYR A 183 -3.13 -3.06 6.05
CA TYR A 183 -3.15 -3.78 7.32
C TYR A 183 -3.34 -5.26 7.10
N CYS A 184 -2.83 -6.04 8.06
CA CYS A 184 -3.27 -7.41 8.24
C CYS A 184 -3.56 -7.76 9.70
N GLN A 185 -4.55 -8.63 9.88
CA GLN A 185 -4.87 -9.25 11.16
C GLN A 185 -5.33 -10.68 10.94
N THR A 186 -4.88 -11.59 11.80
CA THR A 186 -5.28 -12.99 11.76
C THR A 186 -6.43 -13.24 12.73
N TYR A 187 -7.36 -14.09 12.35
CA TYR A 187 -8.54 -14.45 13.14
C TYR A 187 -8.62 -15.95 13.32
N ASN A 188 -9.08 -16.34 14.50
CA ASN A 188 -9.44 -17.70 14.83
C ASN A 188 -10.91 -17.92 14.51
N LEU A 189 -11.19 -18.73 13.50
CA LEU A 189 -12.54 -18.96 13.00
C LEU A 189 -13.34 -19.94 13.88
N GLN A 190 -12.71 -20.65 14.81
CA GLN A 190 -13.40 -21.54 15.75
C GLN A 190 -13.82 -20.83 17.04
N THR A 191 -12.94 -19.97 17.59
CA THR A 191 -13.28 -19.17 18.78
C THR A 191 -13.99 -17.87 18.41
N GLU A 192 -14.03 -17.57 17.12
CA GLU A 192 -14.53 -16.33 16.57
C GLU A 192 -13.88 -15.08 17.19
N GLN A 193 -12.55 -15.07 17.34
CA GLN A 193 -11.80 -13.94 17.88
C GLN A 193 -10.60 -13.54 17.01
N ALA A 194 -10.20 -12.27 17.08
CA ALA A 194 -8.94 -11.80 16.54
C ALA A 194 -7.73 -12.34 17.31
N GLU A 195 -6.69 -12.73 16.59
CA GLU A 195 -5.39 -13.17 17.12
C GLU A 195 -4.42 -11.98 17.09
N GLY A 196 -4.24 -11.30 18.23
CA GLY A 196 -3.40 -10.11 18.33
C GLY A 196 -3.99 -8.84 17.70
N LEU A 197 -3.18 -7.79 17.60
CA LEU A 197 -3.58 -6.50 17.02
C LEU A 197 -3.34 -6.46 15.51
N ALA A 198 -4.08 -5.60 14.79
CA ALA A 198 -3.79 -5.30 13.39
C ALA A 198 -2.39 -4.68 13.23
N LEU A 199 -1.65 -5.14 12.21
CA LEU A 199 -0.31 -4.66 11.90
C LEU A 199 -0.32 -3.89 10.57
N PRO A 200 0.16 -2.63 10.51
CA PRO A 200 0.43 -1.97 9.24
C PRO A 200 1.63 -2.64 8.58
N LEU A 201 1.42 -3.13 7.37
CA LEU A 201 2.46 -3.80 6.57
C LEU A 201 3.15 -2.78 5.66
N VAL A 202 2.38 -2.02 4.90
CA VAL A 202 2.89 -1.11 3.86
C VAL A 202 2.11 0.19 3.87
N ASP A 203 2.82 1.32 3.95
CA ASP A 203 2.19 2.63 3.91
C ASP A 203 1.92 3.11 2.48
N GLY A 204 0.97 4.03 2.36
CA GLY A 204 0.59 4.64 1.09
C GLY A 204 -0.23 3.73 0.19
N VAL A 205 -1.05 2.84 0.76
CA VAL A 205 -1.99 2.00 0.03
C VAL A 205 -3.38 2.63 0.12
N ASP A 206 -3.70 3.51 -0.84
CA ASP A 206 -4.94 4.30 -0.82
C ASP A 206 -6.19 3.46 -1.07
N ARG A 207 -6.09 2.49 -1.99
CA ARG A 207 -7.19 1.59 -2.38
C ARG A 207 -6.65 0.21 -2.73
N LEU A 208 -7.39 -0.81 -2.31
CA LEU A 208 -7.20 -2.21 -2.70
C LEU A 208 -8.42 -2.69 -3.48
N GLN A 209 -8.20 -3.54 -4.48
CA GLN A 209 -9.24 -4.17 -5.28
C GLN A 209 -8.86 -5.62 -5.58
N PHE A 210 -9.82 -6.54 -5.52
CA PHE A 210 -9.63 -7.96 -5.75
C PHE A 210 -10.63 -8.52 -6.76
N GLN A 211 -10.13 -9.33 -7.68
CA GLN A 211 -10.94 -10.19 -8.55
C GLN A 211 -10.58 -11.65 -8.34
N TYR A 212 -11.61 -12.49 -8.38
CA TYR A 212 -11.51 -13.92 -8.16
C TYR A 212 -11.66 -14.65 -9.50
N GLY A 213 -10.63 -15.38 -9.88
CA GLY A 213 -10.64 -16.30 -11.01
C GLY A 213 -11.36 -17.58 -10.60
N VAL A 214 -12.57 -17.75 -11.11
CA VAL A 214 -13.47 -18.87 -10.77
C VAL A 214 -13.40 -19.94 -11.86
N ASP A 215 -13.30 -21.19 -11.41
CA ASP A 215 -13.34 -22.44 -12.17
C ASP A 215 -14.67 -23.12 -11.86
N SER A 216 -15.69 -22.82 -12.67
CA SER A 216 -17.10 -23.13 -12.39
C SER A 216 -17.47 -24.58 -12.70
N ASP A 217 -16.72 -25.25 -13.57
CA ASP A 217 -16.92 -26.65 -13.95
C ASP A 217 -15.86 -27.59 -13.36
N ASN A 218 -14.93 -27.06 -12.55
CA ASN A 218 -13.87 -27.78 -11.85
C ASN A 218 -12.93 -28.55 -12.80
N ASP A 219 -12.72 -28.05 -14.02
CA ASP A 219 -11.79 -28.64 -14.99
C ASP A 219 -10.33 -28.18 -14.78
N GLY A 220 -10.11 -27.25 -13.85
CA GLY A 220 -8.81 -26.67 -13.51
C GLY A 220 -8.43 -25.45 -14.35
N VAL A 221 -9.31 -24.99 -15.24
CA VAL A 221 -9.20 -23.76 -16.02
C VAL A 221 -10.02 -22.66 -15.35
N ILE A 222 -9.67 -21.39 -15.59
CA ILE A 222 -10.42 -20.25 -15.08
C ILE A 222 -11.26 -19.68 -16.22
N GLU A 223 -12.59 -19.64 -16.07
CA GLU A 223 -13.47 -19.11 -17.11
C GLU A 223 -13.58 -17.59 -17.02
N ARG A 224 -13.56 -17.05 -15.79
CA ARG A 224 -13.83 -15.63 -15.54
C ARG A 224 -13.21 -15.09 -14.26
N TYR A 225 -12.84 -13.81 -14.31
CA TYR A 225 -12.47 -13.01 -13.15
C TYR A 225 -13.66 -12.11 -12.76
N GLN A 226 -14.07 -12.15 -11.50
CA GLN A 226 -15.23 -11.40 -11.00
C GLN A 226 -14.93 -10.79 -9.62
N SER A 227 -15.54 -9.65 -9.26
CA SER A 227 -15.53 -9.17 -7.88
C SER A 227 -16.25 -10.14 -6.93
N PHE A 228 -16.05 -9.96 -5.62
CA PHE A 228 -16.69 -10.80 -4.62
C PHE A 228 -18.22 -10.73 -4.68
N THR A 229 -18.79 -9.53 -4.91
CA THR A 229 -20.24 -9.34 -5.04
C THR A 229 -20.82 -10.15 -6.19
N ASN A 230 -20.15 -10.15 -7.34
CA ASN A 230 -20.62 -10.83 -8.55
C ASN A 230 -20.38 -12.35 -8.49
N MET A 231 -19.27 -12.78 -7.89
CA MET A 231 -18.98 -14.19 -7.65
C MET A 231 -19.98 -14.82 -6.67
N GLY A 232 -20.28 -14.11 -5.58
CA GLY A 232 -21.11 -14.62 -4.49
C GLY A 232 -20.35 -15.57 -3.55
N ALA A 233 -20.74 -15.56 -2.26
CA ALA A 233 -20.11 -16.36 -1.21
C ALA A 233 -20.14 -17.88 -1.46
N ALA A 234 -21.13 -18.37 -2.21
CA ALA A 234 -21.30 -19.79 -2.52
C ALA A 234 -20.20 -20.35 -3.45
N ASN A 235 -19.56 -19.51 -4.26
CA ASN A 235 -18.52 -19.90 -5.21
C ASN A 235 -17.09 -19.68 -4.67
N ALA A 236 -16.94 -19.39 -3.37
CA ALA A 236 -15.63 -19.17 -2.76
C ALA A 236 -14.69 -20.38 -2.81
N GLY A 237 -15.23 -21.60 -2.95
CA GLY A 237 -14.46 -22.85 -3.15
C GLY A 237 -14.04 -23.12 -4.60
N ASP A 238 -14.61 -22.38 -5.55
CA ASP A 238 -14.33 -22.52 -6.99
C ASP A 238 -13.21 -21.57 -7.45
N VAL A 239 -12.67 -20.76 -6.53
CA VAL A 239 -11.59 -19.82 -6.82
C VAL A 239 -10.28 -20.59 -7.05
N ARG A 240 -9.55 -20.24 -8.12
CA ARG A 240 -8.22 -20.77 -8.47
C ARG A 240 -7.14 -19.70 -8.59
N ALA A 241 -7.53 -18.45 -8.78
CA ALA A 241 -6.62 -17.32 -8.82
C ALA A 241 -7.23 -16.09 -8.17
N ILE A 242 -6.38 -15.23 -7.63
CA ILE A 242 -6.75 -13.91 -7.14
C ILE A 242 -5.94 -12.89 -7.93
N ARG A 243 -6.62 -11.94 -8.56
CA ARG A 243 -6.00 -10.75 -9.14
C ARG A 243 -6.18 -9.60 -8.16
N VAL A 244 -5.07 -8.99 -7.76
CA VAL A 244 -5.05 -7.81 -6.90
C VAL A 244 -4.65 -6.59 -7.71
N ALA A 245 -5.30 -5.45 -7.45
CA ALA A 245 -4.85 -4.14 -7.86
C ALA A 245 -4.82 -3.19 -6.67
N MET A 246 -3.80 -2.35 -6.61
CA MET A 246 -3.57 -1.40 -5.54
C MET A 246 -3.27 -0.03 -6.13
N LEU A 247 -3.88 1.01 -5.57
CA LEU A 247 -3.50 2.39 -5.83
C LEU A 247 -2.53 2.81 -4.72
N LEU A 248 -1.27 3.07 -5.10
CA LEU A 248 -0.23 3.42 -4.16
C LEU A 248 0.20 4.88 -4.29
N ASN A 249 0.57 5.48 -3.17
CA ASN A 249 1.18 6.79 -3.04
C ASN A 249 2.50 6.69 -2.22
N GLY A 250 3.24 7.80 -2.11
CA GLY A 250 4.56 7.83 -1.45
C GLY A 250 4.57 7.73 0.07
N GLY A 251 3.45 7.43 0.72
CA GLY A 251 3.35 7.28 2.19
C GLY A 251 3.64 8.55 2.98
N ALA A 252 3.56 9.73 2.34
CA ALA A 252 3.73 11.01 3.00
C ALA A 252 2.36 11.60 3.30
N SER A 253 2.14 12.04 4.55
CA SER A 253 0.92 12.77 4.93
C SER A 253 0.68 13.92 3.94
N PRO A 254 -0.56 14.11 3.45
CA PRO A 254 -0.87 15.17 2.50
C PRO A 254 -0.40 16.51 3.06
N ASP A 255 0.37 17.28 2.29
CA ASP A 255 0.68 18.68 2.61
C ASP A 255 -0.66 19.45 2.65
N GLN A 256 -1.30 19.59 3.81
CA GLN A 256 -2.66 20.16 3.92
C GLN A 256 -2.75 21.66 3.56
N ASN A 257 -1.61 22.31 3.30
CA ASN A 257 -1.51 23.74 2.96
C ASN A 257 -1.32 23.97 1.45
N PHE A 258 -2.22 23.44 0.62
CA PHE A 258 -2.26 23.81 -0.80
C PHE A 258 -3.26 24.95 -1.03
N ASP A 259 -2.79 26.05 -1.63
CA ASP A 259 -3.68 27.07 -2.20
C ASP A 259 -4.63 26.43 -3.22
N SER A 260 -5.91 26.79 -3.10
CA SER A 260 -7.06 26.24 -3.83
C SER A 260 -7.04 26.44 -5.36
N GLU A 261 -6.04 27.14 -5.90
CA GLU A 261 -5.93 27.49 -7.33
C GLU A 261 -5.22 26.44 -8.20
N GLN A 262 -4.74 25.33 -7.65
CA GLN A 262 -3.97 24.34 -8.41
C GLN A 262 -4.33 22.89 -8.05
N GLN A 263 -5.62 22.57 -8.15
CA GLN A 263 -6.14 21.21 -8.12
C GLN A 263 -5.77 20.48 -9.43
N VAL A 264 -5.12 19.33 -9.31
CA VAL A 264 -4.80 18.47 -10.47
C VAL A 264 -5.73 17.27 -10.45
N ASN A 265 -6.77 17.32 -11.27
CA ASN A 265 -7.74 16.22 -11.36
C ASN A 265 -7.10 15.01 -12.05
N ARG A 266 -6.95 13.92 -11.30
CA ARG A 266 -6.47 12.63 -11.79
C ARG A 266 -7.48 11.55 -11.45
N SER A 267 -7.72 10.66 -12.41
CA SER A 267 -8.65 9.53 -12.27
C SER A 267 -7.90 8.22 -12.46
N TYR A 268 -8.12 7.27 -11.56
CA TYR A 268 -7.50 5.95 -11.59
C TYR A 268 -8.57 4.87 -11.67
N ASN A 269 -8.34 3.88 -12.54
CA ASN A 269 -9.20 2.71 -12.67
C ASN A 269 -8.48 1.51 -12.10
N LEU A 270 -9.15 0.76 -11.21
CA LEU A 270 -8.62 -0.44 -10.59
C LEU A 270 -9.60 -1.57 -10.87
N LEU A 271 -9.19 -2.53 -11.71
CA LEU A 271 -10.02 -3.68 -12.07
C LEU A 271 -11.43 -3.27 -12.53
N ASP A 272 -12.47 -3.79 -11.86
CA ASP A 272 -13.89 -3.51 -12.09
C ASP A 272 -14.49 -2.46 -11.14
N ALA A 273 -13.67 -1.87 -10.25
CA ALA A 273 -14.14 -0.80 -9.37
C ALA A 273 -14.44 0.50 -10.15
N PRO A 274 -15.38 1.31 -9.65
CA PRO A 274 -15.60 2.66 -10.15
C PRO A 274 -14.32 3.50 -10.11
N ALA A 275 -14.19 4.38 -11.11
CA ALA A 275 -13.05 5.28 -11.23
C ALA A 275 -12.87 6.15 -9.98
N SER A 276 -11.63 6.23 -9.50
CA SER A 276 -11.23 6.96 -8.30
C SER A 276 -10.66 8.32 -8.69
N ALA A 277 -11.37 9.40 -8.38
CA ALA A 277 -10.94 10.76 -8.71
C ALA A 277 -10.30 11.47 -7.51
N PHE A 278 -9.10 12.02 -7.72
CA PHE A 278 -8.36 12.81 -6.74
C PHE A 278 -8.04 14.18 -7.34
N ASN A 279 -8.12 15.23 -6.52
CA ASN A 279 -7.87 16.61 -6.91
C ASN A 279 -6.63 17.23 -6.21
N ASP A 280 -5.74 16.38 -5.69
CA ASP A 280 -4.51 16.77 -4.99
C ASP A 280 -3.26 16.68 -5.90
N ARG A 281 -2.08 16.89 -5.31
CA ARG A 281 -0.77 16.77 -5.96
C ARG A 281 0.00 15.50 -5.63
N GLU A 282 -0.63 14.56 -4.94
CA GLU A 282 0.05 13.32 -4.59
C GLU A 282 0.26 12.47 -5.83
N LEU A 283 1.49 12.02 -6.03
CA LEU A 283 1.76 11.04 -7.07
C LEU A 283 1.11 9.73 -6.64
N ARG A 284 0.30 9.15 -7.53
CA ARG A 284 -0.25 7.81 -7.33
C ARG A 284 0.00 6.95 -8.56
N GLN A 285 0.17 5.67 -8.33
CA GLN A 285 0.34 4.68 -9.40
C GLN A 285 -0.45 3.41 -9.07
N VAL A 286 -0.97 2.77 -10.12
CA VAL A 286 -1.68 1.51 -9.99
C VAL A 286 -0.72 0.36 -10.24
N TYR A 287 -0.66 -0.56 -9.28
CA TYR A 287 0.07 -1.82 -9.41
C TYR A 287 -0.90 -2.98 -9.33
N SER A 288 -0.70 -4.00 -10.14
CA SER A 288 -1.56 -5.18 -10.15
C SER A 288 -0.77 -6.44 -10.43
N THR A 289 -1.18 -7.55 -9.82
CA THR A 289 -0.67 -8.88 -10.14
C THR A 289 -1.78 -9.92 -10.09
N THR A 290 -1.53 -11.10 -10.65
CA THR A 290 -2.41 -12.26 -10.54
C THR A 290 -1.64 -13.39 -9.86
N VAL A 291 -2.23 -13.94 -8.80
CA VAL A 291 -1.67 -15.03 -8.01
C VAL A 291 -2.54 -16.27 -8.20
N LEU A 292 -1.94 -17.37 -8.64
CA LEU A 292 -2.59 -18.69 -8.67
C LEU A 292 -2.58 -19.31 -7.28
N ILE A 293 -3.66 -20.01 -6.91
CA ILE A 293 -3.86 -20.62 -5.60
C ILE A 293 -3.52 -22.11 -5.67
N PRO A 294 -2.32 -22.53 -5.27
CA PRO A 294 -1.83 -23.89 -5.52
C PRO A 294 -2.66 -24.97 -4.81
N ASN A 295 -3.22 -24.65 -3.63
CA ASN A 295 -3.94 -25.62 -2.81
C ASN A 295 -5.30 -26.04 -3.41
N THR A 296 -5.76 -25.34 -4.45
CA THR A 296 -7.01 -25.64 -5.16
C THR A 296 -6.80 -26.30 -6.53
N LEU A 297 -5.56 -26.39 -7.03
CA LEU A 297 -5.26 -26.92 -8.37
C LEU A 297 -5.24 -28.46 -8.42
N ASN A 298 -5.14 -29.13 -7.27
CA ASN A 298 -5.12 -30.60 -7.20
C ASN A 298 -6.51 -31.25 -7.34
N LYS A 299 -7.55 -30.49 -7.72
CA LYS A 299 -8.89 -31.03 -8.02
C LYS A 299 -8.97 -31.88 -9.28
N VAL A 300 -7.97 -31.84 -10.14
CA VAL A 300 -7.98 -32.58 -11.42
C VAL A 300 -7.72 -34.07 -11.16
N GLY A 301 -8.77 -34.83 -10.86
CA GLY A 301 -8.76 -36.30 -11.01
C GLY A 301 -9.32 -37.14 -9.85
N THR A 302 -10.60 -36.95 -9.49
CA THR A 302 -11.40 -38.02 -8.86
C THR A 302 -12.73 -38.19 -9.57
#